data_AF-A0A239M5T1-F1
#
_entry.id   AF-A0A239M5T1-F1
#
_cell.length_a   1.000
_cell.length_b   1.000
_cell.length_c   1.000
_cell.angle_alpha   90.00
_cell.angle_beta   90.00
_cell.angle_gamma   90.00
#
_symmetry.space_group_name_H-M   'P 1'
#
loop_
_entity.id
_entity.type
_entity.pdbx_description
1 polymer ?
#
loop_
_entity_poly.entity_id
_entity_poly.type
_entity_poly.pdbx_seq_one_letter_code
_entity_poly.pdbx_strand_id
1 'polypeptide(L)' 'MSTTRETILTALHFLLQTLPATALRGDVLPERVPTAGLLILRDGEPGEPEVTLSPL' A
#
# COMPACT_ATOMS: atom_id res chain seq x y z
N MET A 1 -12.17 -5.18 -14.87
CA MET A 1 -11.33 -6.32 -14.44
C MET A 1 -10.32 -5.80 -13.43
N SER A 2 -10.23 -6.41 -12.25
CA SER A 2 -9.18 -6.06 -11.27
C SER A 2 -7.84 -6.56 -11.78
N THR A 3 -6.78 -5.75 -11.69
CA THR A 3 -5.44 -6.20 -12.06
C THR A 3 -4.92 -7.20 -11.02
N THR A 4 -3.90 -7.98 -11.37
CA THR A 4 -3.20 -8.84 -10.39
C THR A 4 -2.68 -8.02 -9.21
N ARG A 5 -2.16 -6.81 -9.48
CA ARG A 5 -1.71 -5.86 -8.45
C ARG A 5 -2.84 -5.51 -7.49
N GLU A 6 -3.99 -5.07 -8.01
CA GLU A 6 -5.15 -4.71 -7.18
C GLU A 6 -5.65 -5.89 -6.34
N THR A 7 -5.61 -7.09 -6.91
CA THR A 7 -5.98 -8.32 -6.20
C THR A 7 -5.04 -8.59 -5.03
N ILE A 8 -3.72 -8.45 -5.24
CA ILE A 8 -2.71 -8.65 -4.19
C ILE A 8 -2.84 -7.58 -3.09
N LEU A 9 -2.97 -6.30 -3.46
CA LEU A 9 -3.11 -5.21 -2.48
C LEU A 9 -4.37 -5.36 -1.63
N THR A 10 -5.48 -5.81 -2.24
CA THR A 10 -6.72 -6.10 -1.53
C THR A 10 -6.56 -7.28 -0.56
N ALA A 11 -5.96 -8.38 -1.00
CA ALA A 11 -5.70 -9.54 -0.15
C ALA A 11 -4.76 -9.21 1.02
N LEU A 12 -3.70 -8.43 0.75
CA LEU A 12 -2.78 -7.97 1.78
C LEU A 12 -3.47 -7.06 2.79
N HIS A 13 -4.29 -6.11 2.33
CA HIS A 13 -5.06 -5.24 3.24
C HIS A 13 -5.97 -6.05 4.15
N PHE A 14 -6.66 -7.07 3.60
CA PHE A 14 -7.51 -7.97 4.39
C PHE A 14 -6.71 -8.75 5.45
N LEU A 15 -5.52 -9.24 5.11
CA LEU A 15 -4.65 -9.91 6.08
C LEU A 15 -4.15 -8.95 7.17
N LEU A 16 -3.85 -7.71 6.84
CA LEU A 16 -3.41 -6.71 7.82
C LEU A 16 -4.52 -6.36 8.83
N GLN A 17 -5.79 -6.46 8.44
CA GLN A 17 -6.93 -6.23 9.33
C GLN A 17 -7.04 -7.27 10.45
N THR A 18 -6.34 -8.41 10.37
CA THR A 18 -6.34 -9.42 11.45
C THR A 18 -5.36 -9.11 12.58
N LEU A 19 -4.50 -8.11 12.42
CA LEU A 19 -3.53 -7.70 13.43
C LEU A 19 -4.20 -6.82 14.50
N PRO A 20 -3.68 -6.79 15.74
CA PRO A 20 -4.23 -5.94 16.80
C PRO A 20 -3.78 -4.49 16.67
N ALA A 21 -3.93 -3.90 15.47
CA ALA A 21 -3.59 -2.53 15.14
C ALA A 21 -4.57 -1.99 14.08
N THR A 22 -4.72 -0.67 13.97
CA THR A 22 -5.55 -0.08 12.92
C THR A 22 -4.84 -0.24 11.58
N ALA A 23 -5.49 -0.90 10.60
CA ALA A 23 -4.98 -1.07 9.25
C ALA A 23 -5.79 -0.24 8.25
N LEU A 24 -5.13 0.68 7.54
CA LEU A 24 -5.71 1.55 6.51
C LEU A 24 -5.02 1.32 5.15
N ARG A 25 -5.64 1.77 4.06
CA ARG A 25 -5.06 1.75 2.71
C ARG A 25 -5.23 3.12 2.07
N GLY A 26 -4.14 3.70 1.56
CA GLY A 26 -4.16 4.99 0.85
C GLY A 26 -4.44 6.24 1.72
N ASP A 27 -4.71 6.08 3.02
CA ASP A 27 -5.13 7.18 3.89
C ASP A 27 -3.99 8.15 4.25
N VAL A 28 -4.30 9.40 4.60
CA VAL A 28 -3.31 10.40 4.99
C VAL A 28 -2.69 10.04 6.35
N LEU A 29 -1.43 10.43 6.58
CA LEU A 29 -0.80 10.22 7.88
C LEU A 29 -1.58 11.03 8.94
N PRO A 30 -2.04 10.38 10.03
CA PRO A 30 -2.78 11.10 11.06
C PRO A 30 -1.84 11.95 11.93
N GLU A 31 -2.39 12.98 12.55
CA GLU A 31 -1.66 13.83 13.50
C GLU A 31 -1.26 13.07 14.78
N ARG A 32 -1.99 12.01 15.14
CA ARG A 32 -1.71 11.16 16.31
C ARG A 32 -1.89 9.69 15.97
N VAL A 33 -0.97 8.87 16.46
CA VAL A 33 -1.03 7.40 16.32
C VAL A 33 -1.87 6.81 17.45
N PRO A 34 -2.85 5.93 17.17
CA PRO A 34 -3.60 5.20 18.20
C PRO A 34 -2.69 4.35 19.08
N THR A 35 -3.06 4.14 20.33
CA THR A 35 -2.29 3.29 21.27
C THR A 35 -2.12 1.85 20.77
N ALA A 36 -3.10 1.33 20.04
CA ALA A 36 -3.04 0.01 19.40
C ALA A 36 -2.07 -0.05 18.20
N GLY A 37 -1.48 1.07 17.79
CA GLY A 37 -0.64 1.18 16.59
C GLY A 37 -1.43 1.43 15.31
N LEU A 38 -0.70 1.76 14.24
CA LEU A 38 -1.24 2.09 12.93
C LEU A 38 -0.37 1.50 11.82
N LEU A 39 -1.03 0.87 10.85
CA LEU A 39 -0.47 0.35 9.61
C LEU A 39 -1.18 1.03 8.44
N ILE A 40 -0.44 1.62 7.50
CA ILE A 40 -1.02 2.17 6.27
C ILE A 40 -0.39 1.45 5.08
N LEU A 41 -1.19 0.65 4.37
CA LEU A 41 -0.80 0.07 3.09
C LEU A 41 -0.77 1.18 2.04
N ARG A 42 0.41 1.40 1.46
CA ARG A 42 0.61 2.34 0.36
C ARG A 42 0.61 1.56 -0.94
N ASP A 43 -0.28 1.96 -1.84
CA ASP A 43 -0.39 1.34 -3.16
C ASP A 43 0.84 1.62 -4.01
N GLY A 44 1.60 2.68 -3.67
CA GLY A 44 2.78 3.14 -4.39
C GLY A 44 2.40 3.90 -5.66
N GLU A 45 3.05 5.04 -5.91
CA GLU A 45 2.90 5.72 -7.19
C GLU A 45 3.63 4.90 -8.28
N PRO A 46 3.00 4.63 -9.42
CA PRO A 46 3.77 4.22 -10.59
C PRO A 46 4.71 5.37 -10.95
N GLY A 47 6.02 5.18 -10.74
CA GLY A 47 7.02 6.13 -11.22
C GLY A 47 6.97 6.25 -12.74
N GLU A 48 7.52 7.35 -13.28
CA GLU A 48 7.79 7.45 -14.72
C GLU A 48 8.57 6.19 -15.16
N PRO A 49 8.19 5.55 -16.27
CA PRO A 49 8.96 4.42 -16.78
C PRO A 49 10.39 4.89 -17.01
N GLU A 50 11.35 4.33 -16.27
CA GLU A 50 12.76 4.60 -16.54
C GLU A 50 13.04 4.14 -17.98
N VAL A 51 13.30 5.10 -18.86
CA VAL A 51 13.80 4.81 -20.20
C VAL A 51 15.22 4.33 -20.01
N THR A 52 15.41 3.02 -19.85
CA THR A 52 16.73 2.41 -19.95
C THR A 52 17.19 2.57 -21.39
N LEU A 53 17.87 3.67 -21.71
CA LEU A 53 18.64 3.80 -22.94
C LEU A 53 19.85 2.89 -22.80
N SER A 54 19.65 1.58 -22.96
CA SER A 54 20.77 0.66 -23.19
C SER A 54 21.37 1.09 -24.54
N PRO A 55 22.57 1.70 -24.56
CA PRO A 55 23.17 2.15 -25.80
C PRO A 55 23.86 0.93 -26.40
N LEU A 56 23.18 0.25 -27.30
CA LEU A 56 23.88 -0.53 -28.33
C LEU A 56 24.47 0.43 -29.36
#